data_AF-A0A9D6NK89-F1
#
_entry.id   AF-A0A9D6NK89-F1
#
_cell.length_a   1.000
_cell.length_b   1.000
_cell.length_c   1.000
_cell.angle_alpha   90.00
_cell.angle_beta   90.00
_cell.angle_gamma   90.00
#
_symmetry.space_group_name_H-M   'P 1'
#
loop_
_entity.id
_entity.type
_entity.pdbx_description
1 polymer ?
#
loop_
_entity_poly.entity_id
_entity_poly.type
_entity_poly.pdbx_seq_one_letter_code
_entity_poly.pdbx_strand_id
1 'polypeptide(L)'
;MRWWTAGRGLALGEVVLSLSLLVAASLVVIALYHSALQYGKRVEQEVTASQIARNHLARARAWLAMPAHFMSPGSYPGASGVDPEHSEYAVEVQIRERPLDSPNTTFEAGSPERRTLEASYRKVRVEVQWGHPRRTVTAMTLVGAPPIRLAVDPVVLTPAGGWRPLAPGERLEVEAEVRDEDGAPVPDHFFTWSVRPVDGVMTRVFQTRDGLRAAFVNVATRANGDHFLSGGTCRIAAGTVYRGEELWGVSPPITLLK
;
A
#
# COMPACT_ATOMS: atom_id res chain seq x y z
N MET A 1 -84.65 -19.24 -46.83
CA MET A 1 -84.08 -17.91 -46.53
C MET A 1 -84.01 -17.70 -45.02
N ARG A 2 -82.85 -17.95 -44.40
CA ARG A 2 -82.45 -17.49 -43.05
C ARG A 2 -81.17 -18.24 -42.62
N TRP A 3 -80.02 -17.79 -43.13
CA TRP A 3 -78.69 -18.27 -42.71
C TRP A 3 -77.65 -17.14 -42.89
N TRP A 4 -77.86 -15.97 -42.26
CA TRP A 4 -76.95 -14.82 -42.40
C TRP A 4 -76.69 -14.06 -41.08
N THR A 5 -76.96 -14.67 -39.91
CA THR A 5 -76.71 -14.03 -38.61
C THR A 5 -75.57 -14.66 -37.80
N ALA A 6 -75.09 -15.87 -38.15
CA ALA A 6 -74.04 -16.56 -37.39
C ALA A 6 -72.63 -15.93 -37.53
N GLY A 7 -72.30 -15.32 -38.67
CA GLY A 7 -70.96 -14.74 -38.91
C GLY A 7 -70.68 -13.42 -38.18
N ARG A 8 -71.72 -12.65 -37.80
CA ARG A 8 -71.54 -11.33 -37.16
C ARG A 8 -71.10 -11.43 -35.70
N GLY A 9 -71.50 -12.49 -34.99
CA GLY A 9 -71.08 -12.73 -33.60
C GLY A 9 -69.61 -13.15 -33.50
N LEU A 10 -69.11 -13.92 -34.47
CA LEU A 10 -67.71 -14.32 -34.58
C LEU A 10 -66.79 -13.11 -34.87
N ALA A 11 -67.18 -12.24 -35.81
CA ALA A 11 -66.42 -11.02 -36.10
C ALA A 11 -66.35 -10.04 -34.92
N LEU A 12 -67.42 -9.92 -34.12
CA LEU A 12 -67.44 -9.06 -32.94
C LEU A 12 -66.56 -9.64 -31.81
N GLY A 13 -66.57 -10.96 -31.64
CA GLY A 13 -65.66 -11.66 -30.72
C GLY A 13 -64.19 -11.53 -31.12
N GLU A 14 -63.88 -11.61 -32.41
CA GLU A 14 -62.54 -11.43 -32.96
C GLU A 14 -62.02 -10.00 -32.75
N VAL A 15 -62.87 -8.99 -32.94
CA VAL A 15 -62.50 -7.58 -32.67
C VAL A 15 -62.25 -7.37 -31.18
N VAL A 16 -63.09 -7.91 -30.29
CA VAL A 16 -62.90 -7.81 -28.84
C VAL A 16 -61.61 -8.50 -28.40
N LEU A 17 -61.30 -9.67 -28.98
CA LEU A 17 -60.07 -10.41 -28.69
C LEU A 17 -58.84 -9.69 -29.26
N SER A 18 -58.95 -9.08 -30.42
CA SER A 18 -57.88 -8.27 -31.01
C SER A 18 -57.62 -7.01 -30.17
N LEU A 19 -58.66 -6.34 -29.69
CA LEU A 19 -58.54 -5.16 -28.84
C LEU A 19 -57.92 -5.51 -27.48
N SER A 20 -58.32 -6.64 -26.88
CA SER A 20 -57.75 -7.09 -25.61
C SER A 20 -56.28 -7.48 -25.74
N LEU A 21 -55.90 -8.16 -26.83
CA LEU A 21 -54.50 -8.45 -27.15
C LEU A 21 -53.68 -7.18 -27.39
N LEU A 22 -54.24 -6.19 -28.11
CA LEU A 22 -53.57 -4.92 -28.35
C LEU A 22 -53.33 -4.15 -27.04
N VAL A 23 -54.33 -4.10 -26.15
CA VAL A 23 -54.20 -3.47 -24.84
C VAL A 23 -53.18 -4.20 -23.98
N ALA A 24 -53.22 -5.54 -23.93
CA ALA A 24 -52.25 -6.33 -23.19
C ALA A 24 -50.82 -6.13 -23.69
N ALA A 25 -50.62 -6.16 -25.01
CA ALA A 25 -49.31 -5.89 -25.63
C ALA A 25 -48.82 -4.47 -25.31
N SER A 26 -49.70 -3.47 -25.38
CA SER A 26 -49.38 -2.07 -25.06
C SER A 26 -48.95 -1.91 -23.59
N LEU A 27 -49.66 -2.58 -22.66
CA LEU A 27 -49.31 -2.56 -21.23
C LEU A 27 -47.95 -3.21 -20.98
N VAL A 28 -47.62 -4.31 -21.66
CA VAL A 28 -46.31 -4.96 -21.57
C VAL A 28 -45.21 -4.04 -22.07
N VAL A 29 -45.39 -3.36 -23.21
CA VAL A 29 -44.40 -2.42 -23.75
C VAL A 29 -44.18 -1.24 -22.79
N ILE A 30 -45.24 -0.68 -22.21
CA ILE A 30 -45.14 0.41 -21.23
C ILE A 30 -44.39 -0.06 -19.97
N ALA A 31 -44.70 -1.26 -19.47
CA ALA A 31 -44.03 -1.82 -18.30
C ALA A 31 -42.54 -2.07 -18.56
N LEU A 32 -42.18 -2.61 -19.73
CA LEU A 32 -40.79 -2.80 -20.14
C LEU A 32 -40.04 -1.47 -20.30
N TYR A 33 -40.69 -0.47 -20.90
CA TYR A 33 -40.12 0.87 -21.03
C TYR A 33 -39.86 1.51 -19.67
N HIS A 34 -40.82 1.40 -18.75
CA HIS A 34 -40.66 1.91 -17.39
C HIS A 34 -39.51 1.20 -16.65
N SER A 35 -39.41 -0.13 -16.78
CA SER A 35 -38.32 -0.91 -16.21
C SER A 35 -36.95 -0.48 -16.78
N ALA A 36 -36.88 -0.28 -18.09
CA ALA A 36 -35.66 0.18 -18.76
C ALA A 36 -35.24 1.58 -18.27
N LEU A 37 -36.17 2.51 -18.10
CA LEU A 37 -35.89 3.84 -17.55
C LEU A 37 -35.39 3.78 -16.11
N GLN A 38 -36.03 2.96 -15.26
CA GLN A 38 -35.58 2.77 -13.88
C GLN A 38 -34.18 2.16 -13.81
N TYR A 39 -33.88 1.21 -14.69
CA TYR A 39 -32.56 0.60 -14.80
C TYR A 39 -31.51 1.62 -15.27
N GLY A 40 -31.82 2.41 -16.30
CA GLY A 40 -30.95 3.47 -16.79
C GLY A 40 -30.56 4.46 -15.69
N LYS A 41 -31.55 4.93 -14.92
CA LYS A 41 -31.29 5.82 -13.76
C LYS A 41 -30.39 5.19 -12.71
N ARG A 42 -30.55 3.88 -12.44
CA ARG A 42 -29.71 3.17 -11.46
C ARG A 42 -28.27 3.08 -11.93
N VAL A 43 -28.05 2.72 -13.19
CA VAL A 43 -26.71 2.63 -13.77
C VAL A 43 -26.03 4.00 -13.77
N GLU A 44 -26.75 5.05 -14.15
CA GLU A 44 -26.22 6.42 -14.13
C GLU A 44 -25.80 6.86 -12.72
N GLN A 45 -26.61 6.54 -11.70
CA GLN A 45 -26.26 6.82 -10.30
C GLN A 45 -25.03 6.05 -9.83
N GLU A 46 -24.89 4.77 -10.23
CA GLU A 46 -23.71 3.96 -9.87
C GLU A 46 -22.44 4.46 -10.56
N VAL A 47 -22.54 4.86 -11.83
CA VAL A 47 -21.43 5.47 -12.58
C VAL A 47 -21.01 6.80 -11.93
N THR A 48 -21.99 7.63 -11.56
CA THR A 48 -21.74 8.92 -10.89
C THR A 48 -21.10 8.71 -9.52
N ALA A 49 -21.63 7.81 -8.70
CA ALA A 49 -21.05 7.46 -7.39
C ALA A 49 -19.61 6.94 -7.51
N SER A 50 -19.33 6.10 -8.52
CA SER A 50 -17.99 5.61 -8.81
C SER A 50 -17.04 6.73 -9.20
N GLN A 51 -17.49 7.68 -10.03
CA GLN A 51 -16.70 8.84 -10.41
C GLN A 51 -16.40 9.75 -9.21
N ILE A 52 -17.39 10.03 -8.35
CA ILE A 52 -17.22 10.77 -7.09
C ILE A 52 -16.18 10.05 -6.21
N ALA A 53 -16.30 8.73 -6.04
CA ALA A 53 -15.35 7.96 -5.24
C ALA A 53 -13.91 8.10 -5.76
N ARG A 54 -13.72 8.06 -7.08
CA ARG A 54 -12.40 8.23 -7.74
C ARG A 54 -11.86 9.64 -7.56
N ASN A 55 -12.70 10.67 -7.68
CA ASN A 55 -12.30 12.06 -7.45
C ASN A 55 -11.83 12.27 -6.01
N HIS A 56 -12.57 11.74 -5.03
CA HIS A 56 -12.16 11.80 -3.62
C HIS A 56 -10.89 11.01 -3.33
N LEU A 57 -10.70 9.85 -3.96
CA LEU A 57 -9.43 9.11 -3.90
C LEU A 57 -8.27 9.93 -4.46
N ALA A 58 -8.46 10.61 -5.60
CA ALA A 58 -7.42 11.46 -6.18
C ALA A 58 -7.07 12.65 -5.27
N ARG A 59 -8.08 13.29 -4.65
CA ARG A 59 -7.87 14.36 -3.65
C ARG A 59 -7.10 13.86 -2.43
N ALA A 60 -7.48 12.70 -1.88
CA ALA A 60 -6.77 12.09 -0.76
C ALA A 60 -5.30 11.76 -1.13
N ARG A 61 -5.06 11.23 -2.33
CA ARG A 61 -3.69 10.98 -2.84
C ARG A 61 -2.87 12.26 -2.97
N ALA A 62 -3.46 13.32 -3.52
CA ALA A 62 -2.79 14.61 -3.67
C ALA A 62 -2.45 15.23 -2.30
N TRP A 63 -3.36 15.11 -1.33
CA TRP A 63 -3.13 15.60 0.03
C TRP A 63 -2.01 14.82 0.74
N LEU A 64 -2.01 13.49 0.62
CA LEU A 64 -0.97 12.59 1.14
C LEU A 64 0.39 12.72 0.43
N ALA A 65 0.48 13.48 -0.66
CA ALA A 65 1.75 13.72 -1.35
C ALA A 65 2.72 14.61 -0.53
N MET A 66 2.23 15.27 0.52
CA MET A 66 3.06 16.04 1.45
C MET A 66 3.49 15.17 2.63
N PRO A 67 4.79 15.11 2.97
CA PRO A 67 5.28 14.27 4.08
C PRO A 67 4.55 14.50 5.41
N ALA A 68 4.31 15.75 5.79
CA ALA A 68 3.61 16.08 7.04
C ALA A 68 2.18 15.50 7.09
N HIS A 69 1.44 15.54 5.98
CA HIS A 69 0.08 14.99 5.89
C HIS A 69 0.09 13.46 5.90
N PHE A 70 1.10 12.87 5.28
CA PHE A 70 1.26 11.41 5.24
C PHE A 70 1.52 10.83 6.63
N MET A 71 2.32 11.53 7.44
CA MET A 71 2.61 11.15 8.83
C MET A 71 1.43 11.39 9.78
N SER A 72 0.56 12.37 9.49
CA SER A 72 -0.62 12.70 10.31
C SER A 72 -1.94 12.62 9.51
N PRO A 73 -2.36 11.41 9.09
CA PRO A 73 -3.50 11.24 8.18
C PRO A 73 -4.86 11.58 8.79
N GLY A 74 -4.97 11.59 10.12
CA GLY A 74 -6.23 11.89 10.83
C GLY A 74 -6.74 13.33 10.65
N SER A 75 -5.90 14.22 10.12
CA SER A 75 -6.23 15.63 9.87
C SER A 75 -6.83 15.88 8.48
N TYR A 76 -7.16 14.83 7.72
CA TYR A 76 -7.70 14.98 6.37
C TYR A 76 -9.05 15.74 6.38
N PRO A 77 -9.15 16.92 5.75
CA PRO A 77 -10.33 17.78 5.85
C PRO A 77 -11.56 17.21 5.15
N GLY A 78 -11.38 16.27 4.21
CA GLY A 78 -12.46 15.64 3.44
C GLY A 78 -12.93 14.29 3.99
N ALA A 79 -12.75 14.03 5.29
CA ALA A 79 -13.01 12.72 5.90
C ALA A 79 -14.50 12.31 5.82
N SER A 80 -15.43 13.26 5.90
CA SER A 80 -16.85 12.98 5.68
C SER A 80 -17.57 14.25 5.23
N GLY A 81 -18.61 14.08 4.43
CA GLY A 81 -19.43 15.19 3.97
C GLY A 81 -20.38 14.81 2.84
N VAL A 82 -21.10 15.80 2.35
CA VAL A 82 -21.90 15.68 1.13
C VAL A 82 -21.04 16.18 -0.03
N ASP A 83 -21.16 15.55 -1.20
CA ASP A 83 -20.46 16.06 -2.39
C ASP A 83 -21.04 17.42 -2.81
N PRO A 84 -20.20 18.45 -3.02
CA PRO A 84 -20.68 19.81 -3.31
C PRO A 84 -21.34 19.94 -4.68
N GLU A 85 -20.99 19.08 -5.64
CA GLU A 85 -21.59 19.06 -6.99
C GLU A 85 -22.83 18.16 -7.02
N HIS A 86 -22.87 17.14 -6.16
CA HIS A 86 -23.96 16.18 -6.08
C HIS A 86 -24.47 15.98 -4.64
N SER A 87 -25.40 16.84 -4.22
CA SER A 87 -25.94 16.89 -2.86
C SER A 87 -26.63 15.61 -2.36
N GLU A 88 -27.02 14.73 -3.28
CA GLU A 88 -27.68 13.45 -3.02
C GLU A 88 -26.71 12.32 -2.65
N TYR A 89 -25.40 12.54 -2.75
CA TYR A 89 -24.36 11.58 -2.38
C TYR A 89 -23.63 12.02 -1.11
N ALA A 90 -23.61 11.14 -0.12
CA ALA A 90 -22.77 11.27 1.06
C ALA A 90 -21.46 10.53 0.83
N VAL A 91 -20.34 11.16 1.18
CA VAL A 91 -18.99 10.61 1.01
C VAL A 91 -18.32 10.47 2.36
N GLU A 92 -17.67 9.34 2.57
CA GLU A 92 -16.82 9.05 3.71
C GLU A 92 -15.45 8.58 3.23
N VAL A 93 -14.39 9.24 3.68
CA VAL A 93 -13.00 8.94 3.35
C VAL A 93 -12.28 8.51 4.62
N GLN A 94 -11.83 7.26 4.64
CA GLN A 94 -11.05 6.69 5.73
C GLN A 94 -9.62 6.46 5.27
N ILE A 95 -8.67 7.12 5.92
CA ILE A 95 -7.23 6.88 5.74
C ILE A 95 -6.75 6.15 6.98
N ARG A 96 -6.21 4.94 6.80
CA ARG A 96 -5.74 4.10 7.90
C ARG A 96 -4.30 3.65 7.65
N GLU A 97 -3.57 3.52 8.75
CA GLU A 97 -2.31 2.80 8.76
C GLU A 97 -2.58 1.31 8.57
N ARG A 98 -1.70 0.66 7.82
CA ARG A 98 -1.72 -0.79 7.64
C ARG A 98 -0.26 -1.22 7.52
N PRO A 99 0.21 -2.22 8.28
CA PRO A 99 1.57 -2.76 8.12
C PRO A 99 1.61 -3.77 6.95
N LEU A 100 2.63 -3.68 6.07
CA LEU A 100 2.78 -4.58 4.90
C LEU A 100 3.88 -5.56 5.20
N ASP A 101 3.66 -6.82 4.88
CA ASP A 101 4.75 -7.79 4.91
C ASP A 101 5.63 -7.62 3.65
N SER A 102 6.96 -7.54 3.81
CA SER A 102 7.94 -7.34 2.74
C SER A 102 8.98 -8.47 2.69
N PRO A 103 9.45 -8.87 1.49
CA PRO A 103 8.72 -9.66 0.51
C PRO A 103 8.36 -11.06 1.04
N ASN A 104 7.13 -11.45 0.74
CA ASN A 104 6.58 -12.75 1.08
C ASN A 104 6.87 -13.74 -0.06
N THR A 105 8.09 -14.28 -0.14
CA THR A 105 8.20 -15.59 -0.81
C THR A 105 7.29 -16.56 -0.04
N THR A 106 6.71 -17.56 -0.70
CA THR A 106 5.86 -18.54 -0.01
C THR A 106 6.58 -19.21 1.16
N PHE A 107 7.91 -19.30 1.10
CA PHE A 107 8.78 -19.75 2.19
C PHE A 107 8.87 -18.76 3.36
N GLU A 108 8.80 -17.46 3.11
CA GLU A 108 8.82 -16.42 4.15
C GLU A 108 7.47 -16.26 4.86
N ALA A 109 6.35 -16.61 4.21
CA ALA A 109 5.01 -16.49 4.78
C ALA A 109 4.79 -17.31 6.06
N GLY A 110 5.48 -18.44 6.19
CA GLY A 110 5.42 -19.31 7.38
C GLY A 110 6.37 -18.90 8.50
N SER A 111 7.21 -17.89 8.31
CA SER A 111 8.22 -17.52 9.30
C SER A 111 7.62 -16.68 10.44
N PRO A 112 7.99 -16.93 11.71
CA PRO A 112 7.53 -16.13 12.84
C PRO A 112 8.10 -14.71 12.86
N GLU A 113 9.26 -14.48 12.24
CA GLU A 113 9.93 -13.18 12.14
C GLU A 113 9.69 -12.55 10.76
N ARG A 114 8.47 -12.05 10.57
CA ARG A 114 8.07 -11.35 9.33
C ARG A 114 8.62 -9.94 9.32
N ARG A 115 9.13 -9.51 8.16
CA ARG A 115 9.53 -8.12 7.94
C ARG A 115 8.28 -7.31 7.62
N THR A 116 8.00 -6.30 8.42
CA THR A 116 6.86 -5.41 8.26
C THR A 116 7.33 -4.01 7.84
N LEU A 117 6.59 -3.42 6.91
CA LEU A 117 6.68 -2.01 6.52
C LEU A 117 5.51 -1.30 7.20
N GLU A 118 5.77 -0.49 8.21
CA GLU A 118 4.72 0.14 9.03
C GLU A 118 4.33 1.53 8.52
N ALA A 119 5.29 2.21 7.90
CA ALA A 119 5.19 3.61 7.53
C ALA A 119 5.29 3.86 6.01
N SER A 120 5.55 2.84 5.19
CA SER A 120 5.76 3.02 3.75
C SER A 120 4.49 3.33 2.97
N TYR A 121 3.33 3.10 3.57
CA TYR A 121 2.06 3.26 2.86
C TYR A 121 0.88 3.51 3.81
N ARG A 122 -0.20 4.01 3.22
CA ARG A 122 -1.49 4.23 3.87
C ARG A 122 -2.59 3.61 3.03
N LYS A 123 -3.56 3.00 3.71
CA LYS A 123 -4.76 2.45 3.07
C LYS A 123 -5.84 3.54 3.04
N VAL A 124 -6.29 3.89 1.84
CA VAL A 124 -7.39 4.85 1.66
C VAL A 124 -8.62 4.08 1.19
N ARG A 125 -9.72 4.24 1.91
CA ARG A 125 -11.05 3.74 1.57
C ARG A 125 -11.98 4.94 1.40
N VAL A 126 -12.65 5.02 0.27
CA VAL A 126 -13.70 6.01 0.00
C VAL A 126 -15.00 5.26 -0.18
N GLU A 127 -15.99 5.62 0.61
CA GLU A 127 -17.35 5.08 0.53
C GLU A 127 -18.31 6.20 0.13
N VAL A 128 -19.09 5.96 -0.92
CA VAL A 128 -20.10 6.90 -1.41
C VAL A 128 -21.46 6.24 -1.22
N GLN A 129 -22.37 6.92 -0.52
CA GLN A 129 -23.71 6.42 -0.20
C GLN A 129 -24.79 7.33 -0.81
N TRP A 130 -25.85 6.74 -1.37
CA TRP A 130 -26.96 7.50 -1.94
C TRP A 130 -28.30 6.73 -1.91
N GLY A 131 -29.39 7.47 -2.12
CA GLY A 131 -30.74 6.91 -2.32
C GLY A 131 -31.39 6.27 -1.09
N HIS A 132 -32.59 5.73 -1.30
CA HIS A 132 -33.34 4.95 -0.30
C HIS A 132 -33.96 3.70 -0.96
N PRO A 133 -33.65 2.46 -0.51
CA PRO A 133 -32.67 2.10 0.52
C PRO A 133 -31.26 2.57 0.16
N ARG A 134 -30.42 2.82 1.19
CA ARG A 134 -29.05 3.32 1.00
C ARG A 134 -28.25 2.33 0.16
N ARG A 135 -27.81 2.79 -1.01
CA ARG A 135 -26.83 2.10 -1.86
C ARG A 135 -25.44 2.65 -1.56
N THR A 136 -24.43 1.80 -1.71
CA THR A 136 -23.05 2.18 -1.43
C THR A 136 -22.11 1.70 -2.52
N VAL A 137 -21.11 2.52 -2.84
CA VAL A 137 -19.96 2.17 -3.66
C VAL A 137 -18.72 2.42 -2.84
N THR A 138 -17.84 1.43 -2.78
CA THR A 138 -16.56 1.53 -2.05
C THR A 138 -15.41 1.44 -3.04
N ALA A 139 -14.55 2.46 -3.03
CA ALA A 139 -13.28 2.46 -3.74
C ALA A 139 -12.12 2.40 -2.73
N MET A 140 -11.09 1.63 -3.03
CA MET A 140 -9.99 1.37 -2.10
C MET A 140 -8.65 1.38 -2.83
N THR A 141 -7.63 1.99 -2.21
CA THR A 141 -6.28 2.03 -2.77
C THR A 141 -5.21 2.06 -1.67
N LEU A 142 -3.97 1.77 -2.06
CA LEU A 142 -2.79 1.97 -1.23
C LEU A 142 -2.02 3.17 -1.78
N VAL A 143 -1.65 4.10 -0.89
CA VAL A 143 -0.87 5.28 -1.23
C VAL A 143 0.50 5.11 -0.58
N GLY A 144 1.55 5.07 -1.39
CA GLY A 144 2.92 4.99 -0.90
C GLY A 144 3.41 6.33 -0.31
N ALA A 145 4.42 6.25 0.54
CA ALA A 145 5.03 7.41 1.16
C ALA A 145 5.59 8.40 0.11
N PRO A 146 5.40 9.72 0.32
CA PRO A 146 5.97 10.74 -0.55
C PRO A 146 7.51 10.78 -0.48
N PRO A 147 8.18 11.47 -1.43
CA PRO A 147 9.63 11.67 -1.34
C PRO A 147 9.95 12.50 -0.11
N ILE A 148 10.98 12.05 0.60
CA ILE A 148 11.59 12.76 1.71
C ILE A 148 12.99 13.16 1.24
N ARG A 149 13.39 14.40 1.54
CA ARG A 149 14.75 14.86 1.26
C ARG A 149 15.68 14.25 2.28
N LEU A 150 16.74 13.63 1.79
CA LEU A 150 17.71 12.95 2.63
C LEU A 150 18.83 13.91 3.05
N ALA A 151 19.47 13.62 4.19
CA ALA A 151 20.70 14.31 4.57
C ALA A 151 21.84 14.04 3.55
N VAL A 152 22.91 14.85 3.62
CA VAL A 152 24.11 14.70 2.77
C VAL A 152 24.76 13.33 2.95
N ASP A 153 24.88 12.87 4.19
CA ASP A 153 25.32 11.53 4.56
C ASP A 153 24.16 10.81 5.26
N PRO A 154 23.21 10.23 4.49
CA PRO A 154 21.92 9.85 5.04
C PRO A 154 21.96 8.55 5.82
N VAL A 155 22.92 7.65 5.55
CA VAL A 155 23.02 6.37 6.27
C VAL A 155 23.94 6.53 7.48
N VAL A 156 23.35 6.47 8.67
CA VAL A 156 24.06 6.59 9.94
C VAL A 156 24.23 5.21 10.56
N LEU A 157 25.45 4.90 11.02
CA LEU A 157 25.78 3.67 11.71
C LEU A 157 26.01 3.92 13.21
N THR A 158 25.25 3.23 14.05
CA THR A 158 25.28 3.39 15.51
C THR A 158 25.72 2.10 16.18
N PRO A 159 26.96 2.01 16.71
CA PRO A 159 27.45 0.81 17.40
C PRO A 159 26.93 0.73 18.85
N ALA A 160 26.55 -0.47 19.29
CA ALA A 160 26.22 -0.76 20.67
C ALA A 160 27.47 -0.61 21.56
N GLY A 161 27.47 0.46 22.38
CA GLY A 161 28.59 0.79 23.26
C GLY A 161 29.75 1.52 22.59
N GLY A 162 29.53 2.13 21.41
CA GLY A 162 30.54 2.95 20.74
C GLY A 162 31.51 2.15 19.86
N TRP A 163 32.21 2.88 18.98
CA TRP A 163 33.29 2.31 18.16
C TRP A 163 34.49 2.00 19.04
N ARG A 164 34.92 0.74 19.07
CA ARG A 164 36.03 0.26 19.88
C ARG A 164 36.84 -0.82 19.15
N PRO A 165 38.11 -1.04 19.51
CA PRO A 165 38.86 -2.21 19.06
C PRO A 165 38.15 -3.51 19.45
N LEU A 166 38.29 -4.55 18.63
CA LEU A 166 37.65 -5.85 18.87
C LEU A 166 38.68 -6.91 19.21
N ALA A 167 38.56 -7.49 20.40
CA ALA A 167 39.33 -8.66 20.81
C ALA A 167 38.93 -9.91 20.00
N PRO A 168 39.81 -10.92 19.91
CA PRO A 168 39.48 -12.22 19.35
C PRO A 168 38.15 -12.78 19.87
N GLY A 169 37.22 -13.10 18.97
CA GLY A 169 35.89 -13.62 19.34
C GLY A 169 34.92 -12.59 19.93
N GLU A 170 35.33 -11.34 20.12
CA GLU A 170 34.43 -10.27 20.58
C GLU A 170 33.43 -9.89 19.48
N ARG A 171 32.23 -9.52 19.92
CA ARG A 171 31.10 -9.11 19.09
C ARG A 171 30.83 -7.60 19.22
N LEU A 172 30.73 -6.92 18.08
CA LEU A 172 30.22 -5.56 17.96
C LEU A 172 28.86 -5.58 17.30
N GLU A 173 27.84 -5.09 17.97
CA GLU A 173 26.52 -4.88 17.35
C GLU A 173 26.45 -3.47 16.81
N VAL A 174 25.91 -3.31 15.61
CA VAL A 174 25.75 -2.02 14.93
C VAL A 174 24.35 -1.96 14.35
N GLU A 175 23.70 -0.83 14.53
CA GLU A 175 22.41 -0.48 13.94
C GLU A 175 22.61 0.53 12.81
N ALA A 176 21.83 0.41 11.75
CA ALA A 176 21.83 1.34 10.63
C ALA A 176 20.46 2.01 10.50
N GLU A 177 20.47 3.31 10.24
CA GLU A 177 19.27 4.09 9.95
C GLU A 177 19.52 5.07 8.80
N VAL A 178 18.46 5.42 8.06
CA VAL A 178 18.48 6.51 7.08
C VAL A 178 17.94 7.76 7.76
N ARG A 179 18.57 8.92 7.55
CA ARG A 179 18.12 10.21 8.07
C ARG A 179 17.71 11.18 6.98
N ASP A 180 16.67 11.95 7.26
CA ASP A 180 16.24 13.07 6.43
C ASP A 180 17.10 14.33 6.65
N GLU A 181 16.82 15.40 5.91
CA GLU A 181 17.53 16.68 6.00
C GLU A 181 17.45 17.35 7.39
N ASP A 182 16.41 17.03 8.17
CA ASP A 182 16.21 17.52 9.54
C ASP A 182 16.84 16.58 10.60
N GLY A 183 17.43 15.47 10.16
CA GLY A 183 18.07 14.47 11.02
C GLY A 183 17.11 13.45 11.64
N ALA A 184 15.84 13.43 11.25
CA ALA A 184 14.88 12.44 11.70
C ALA A 184 15.04 11.11 10.94
N PRO A 185 14.77 9.96 11.61
CA PRO A 185 14.90 8.66 10.97
C PRO A 185 13.80 8.46 9.92
N VAL A 186 14.20 8.03 8.73
CA VAL A 186 13.31 7.56 7.68
C VAL A 186 13.03 6.07 7.93
N PRO A 187 11.77 5.68 8.19
CA PRO A 187 11.42 4.31 8.54
C PRO A 187 11.47 3.36 7.33
N ASP A 188 11.32 2.06 7.59
CA ASP A 188 11.06 1.02 6.58
C ASP A 188 12.19 0.82 5.54
N HIS A 189 13.43 1.08 5.94
CA HIS A 189 14.62 0.75 5.15
C HIS A 189 15.18 -0.62 5.52
N PHE A 190 15.63 -1.36 4.51
CA PHE A 190 16.40 -2.58 4.70
C PHE A 190 17.85 -2.33 4.30
N PHE A 191 18.78 -2.94 5.04
CA PHE A 191 20.21 -2.75 4.79
C PHE A 191 20.91 -4.05 4.45
N THR A 192 21.94 -3.93 3.62
CA THR A 192 22.92 -4.99 3.37
C THR A 192 24.23 -4.59 4.02
N TRP A 193 24.76 -5.47 4.87
CA TRP A 193 26.00 -5.23 5.58
C TRP A 193 27.20 -5.84 4.87
N SER A 194 28.33 -5.14 4.92
CA SER A 194 29.60 -5.61 4.40
C SER A 194 30.76 -5.14 5.27
N VAL A 195 31.83 -5.93 5.30
CA VAL A 195 33.09 -5.57 5.95
C VAL A 195 34.08 -5.21 4.87
N ARG A 196 34.60 -3.99 4.90
CA ARG A 196 35.60 -3.47 3.99
C ARG A 196 36.96 -3.51 4.69
N PRO A 197 37.85 -4.46 4.34
CA PRO A 197 39.18 -4.52 4.94
C PRO A 197 39.99 -3.28 4.55
N VAL A 198 40.76 -2.75 5.50
CA VAL A 198 41.78 -1.71 5.24
C VAL A 198 43.14 -2.37 5.20
N ASP A 199 43.53 -3.04 6.29
CA ASP A 199 44.80 -3.75 6.46
C ASP A 199 44.62 -4.97 7.38
N GLY A 200 43.72 -5.90 7.02
CA GLY A 200 43.44 -7.11 7.81
C GLY A 200 42.45 -8.06 7.13
N VAL A 201 42.25 -9.25 7.70
CA VAL A 201 41.35 -10.27 7.15
C VAL A 201 40.21 -10.59 8.11
N MET A 202 39.02 -10.23 7.62
CA MET A 202 37.67 -10.77 7.84
C MET A 202 37.10 -10.75 9.27
N THR A 203 35.91 -10.15 9.36
CA THR A 203 35.02 -10.17 10.52
C THR A 203 33.76 -10.90 10.07
N ARG A 204 33.29 -11.90 10.83
CA ARG A 204 32.05 -12.61 10.49
C ARG A 204 30.86 -11.69 10.77
N VAL A 205 29.94 -11.60 9.81
CA VAL A 205 28.73 -10.77 9.91
C VAL A 205 27.52 -11.65 10.18
N PHE A 206 26.76 -11.31 11.22
CA PHE A 206 25.45 -11.87 11.51
C PHE A 206 24.44 -10.73 11.49
N GLN A 207 23.61 -10.66 10.46
CA GLN A 207 22.61 -9.60 10.33
C GLN A 207 21.22 -10.09 10.73
N THR A 208 20.41 -9.18 11.26
CA THR A 208 18.97 -9.39 11.39
C THR A 208 18.33 -9.47 10.01
N ARG A 209 17.12 -10.01 9.93
CA ARG A 209 16.47 -10.28 8.64
C ARG A 209 16.10 -9.01 7.87
N ASP A 210 15.70 -7.98 8.59
CA ASP A 210 15.50 -6.62 8.06
C ASP A 210 16.84 -5.92 7.74
N GLY A 211 17.95 -6.46 8.23
CA GLY A 211 19.25 -5.82 8.13
C GLY A 211 19.34 -4.52 8.91
N LEU A 212 18.38 -4.15 9.77
CA LEU A 212 18.53 -2.94 10.59
C LEU A 212 19.71 -3.07 11.56
N ARG A 213 20.03 -4.30 11.99
CA ARG A 213 21.14 -4.58 12.89
C ARG A 213 22.06 -5.65 12.33
N ALA A 214 23.34 -5.50 12.59
CA ALA A 214 24.32 -6.55 12.34
C ALA A 214 25.31 -6.66 13.48
N ALA A 215 25.73 -7.90 13.74
CA ALA A 215 26.75 -8.27 14.68
C ALA A 215 28.01 -8.71 13.93
N PHE A 216 29.11 -8.06 14.28
CA PHE A 216 30.42 -8.24 13.69
C PHE A 216 31.32 -8.93 14.70
N VAL A 217 31.84 -10.12 14.36
CA VAL A 217 32.69 -10.90 15.26
C VAL A 217 34.11 -11.04 14.68
N ASN A 218 35.12 -10.67 15.46
CA ASN A 218 36.53 -10.78 15.06
C ASN A 218 36.97 -12.26 15.04
N VAL A 219 36.72 -12.93 13.92
CA VAL A 219 37.13 -14.31 13.64
C VAL A 219 37.44 -14.41 12.15
N ALA A 220 38.64 -14.87 11.80
CA ALA A 220 38.97 -15.29 10.45
C ALA A 220 38.94 -16.82 10.35
N THR A 221 38.32 -17.34 9.28
CA THR A 221 38.24 -18.78 9.01
C THR A 221 39.11 -19.14 7.82
N ARG A 222 39.92 -20.20 7.95
CA ARG A 222 40.64 -20.81 6.82
C ARG A 222 39.69 -21.68 5.99
N ALA A 223 40.12 -22.03 4.78
CA ALA A 223 39.37 -22.92 3.88
C ALA A 223 39.10 -24.32 4.48
N ASN A 224 39.91 -24.77 5.44
CA ASN A 224 39.74 -26.02 6.17
C ASN A 224 38.81 -25.91 7.39
N GLY A 225 38.25 -24.72 7.67
CA GLY A 225 37.39 -24.46 8.83
C GLY A 225 38.11 -23.97 10.08
N ASP A 226 39.44 -23.95 10.11
CA ASP A 226 40.19 -23.49 11.28
C ASP A 226 40.05 -21.98 11.50
N HIS A 227 39.91 -21.59 12.76
CA HIS A 227 39.94 -20.18 13.15
C HIS A 227 41.38 -19.69 13.30
N PHE A 228 41.67 -18.51 12.76
CA PHE A 228 42.93 -17.82 12.97
C PHE A 228 42.70 -16.33 13.20
N LEU A 229 43.70 -15.66 13.78
CA LEU A 229 43.65 -14.25 14.13
C LEU A 229 44.64 -13.50 13.24
N SER A 230 44.10 -12.73 12.29
CA SER A 230 44.93 -11.93 11.39
C SER A 230 45.28 -10.56 11.99
N GLY A 231 44.41 -10.04 12.87
CA GLY A 231 44.45 -8.66 13.34
C GLY A 231 44.19 -7.67 12.20
N GLY A 232 44.53 -6.39 12.42
CA GLY A 232 44.47 -5.35 11.40
C GLY A 232 43.33 -4.36 11.58
N THR A 233 42.95 -3.64 10.54
CA THR A 233 41.87 -2.65 10.58
C THR A 233 40.83 -2.93 9.51
N CYS A 234 39.55 -2.78 9.87
CA CYS A 234 38.44 -2.88 8.93
C CYS A 234 37.47 -1.71 9.10
N ARG A 235 36.62 -1.49 8.10
CA ARG A 235 35.45 -0.62 8.18
C ARG A 235 34.20 -1.45 7.95
N ILE A 236 33.13 -1.09 8.64
CA ILE A 236 31.81 -1.65 8.43
C ILE A 236 31.06 -0.72 7.48
N ALA A 237 30.39 -1.28 6.48
CA ALA A 237 29.54 -0.52 5.59
C ALA A 237 28.13 -1.13 5.56
N ALA A 238 27.11 -0.29 5.64
CA ALA A 238 25.72 -0.66 5.39
C ALA A 238 25.23 0.05 4.13
N GLY A 239 24.66 -0.71 3.21
CA GLY A 239 24.06 -0.20 1.97
C GLY A 239 22.56 -0.37 1.97
N THR A 240 21.82 0.61 1.46
CA THR A 240 20.37 0.53 1.22
C THR A 240 20.03 1.18 -0.12
N VAL A 241 18.80 1.00 -0.59
CA VAL A 241 18.30 1.61 -1.82
C VAL A 241 17.13 2.52 -1.48
N TYR A 242 17.23 3.79 -1.86
CA TYR A 242 16.14 4.74 -1.75
C TYR A 242 15.76 5.25 -3.14
N ARG A 243 14.52 4.96 -3.58
CA ARG A 243 13.98 5.41 -4.87
C ARG A 243 14.86 5.07 -6.09
N GLY A 244 15.59 3.95 -6.01
CA GLY A 244 16.47 3.49 -7.08
C GLY A 244 17.92 3.98 -6.96
N GLU A 245 18.24 4.82 -5.98
CA GLU A 245 19.60 5.27 -5.69
C GLU A 245 20.19 4.45 -4.54
N GLU A 246 21.43 4.00 -4.72
CA GLU A 246 22.17 3.32 -3.66
C GLU A 246 22.74 4.33 -2.66
N LEU A 247 22.48 4.07 -1.39
CA LEU A 247 23.00 4.86 -0.28
C LEU A 247 23.90 3.98 0.58
N TRP A 248 25.01 4.55 1.03
CA TRP A 248 26.00 3.82 1.81
C TRP A 248 26.44 4.63 3.03
N GLY A 249 26.42 3.99 4.19
CA GLY A 249 27.04 4.48 5.41
C GLY A 249 28.29 3.67 5.69
N VAL A 250 29.36 4.32 6.12
CA VAL A 250 30.65 3.66 6.41
C VAL A 250 31.14 4.08 7.78
N SER A 251 31.54 3.11 8.59
CA SER A 251 32.06 3.35 9.93
C SER A 251 33.46 4.00 9.89
N PRO A 252 33.88 4.63 10.99
CA PRO A 252 35.29 4.83 11.27
C PRO A 252 36.08 3.50 11.22
N PRO A 253 37.41 3.55 11.05
CA PRO A 253 38.26 2.36 11.13
C PRO A 253 38.17 1.68 12.50
N ILE A 254 38.05 0.35 12.50
CA ILE A 254 37.96 -0.52 13.69
C ILE A 254 39.19 -1.41 13.72
N THR A 255 39.93 -1.35 14.83
CA THR A 255 41.12 -2.19 15.03
C THR A 255 40.74 -3.57 15.54
N LEU A 256 41.21 -4.61 14.87
CA LEU A 256 41.09 -6.01 15.23
C LEU A 256 42.35 -6.42 16.01
N LEU A 257 42.16 -6.80 17.27
CA LEU A 257 43.25 -7.27 18.13
C LEU A 257 43.57 -8.74 17.82
N LYS A 258 44.81 -9.12 18.14
CA LYS A 258 45.32 -10.50 18.02
C LYS A 258 45.24 -11.23 19.35
#